data_AF-A0A4P5VN11-F1
#
_entry.id   AF-A0A4P5VN11-F1
#
_cell.length_a   1.000
_cell.length_b   1.000
_cell.length_c   1.000
_cell.angle_alpha   90.00
_cell.angle_beta   90.00
_cell.angle_gamma   90.00
#
_symmetry.space_group_name_H-M   'P 1'
#
loop_
_entity.id
_entity.type
_entity.pdbx_description
1 polymer ?
#
loop_
_entity_poly.entity_id
_entity_poly.type
_entity_poly.pdbx_seq_one_letter_code
_entity_poly.pdbx_strand_id
1 'polypeptide(L)'
;MYYGLEGVMRTISVRLDDGSEARLDSLCQTLGLSQTEVVKAGLDLLQQHSTSPAALAEGLGLIGSFSSAAQEGGTTNRGRDHSALLRQKLSRQESQQRLSRPQP
;
A
#
# COMPACT_ATOMS: atom_id res chain seq x y z
N MET A 1 -8.50 37.77 5.53
CA MET A 1 -8.79 36.75 6.56
C MET A 1 -8.20 35.45 6.09
N TYR A 2 -7.06 35.04 6.65
CA TYR A 2 -6.45 33.74 6.35
C TYR A 2 -6.89 32.79 7.47
N TYR A 3 -7.74 31.81 7.15
CA TYR A 3 -8.01 30.71 8.06
C TYR A 3 -6.80 29.78 8.02
N GLY A 4 -6.05 29.76 9.12
CA GLY A 4 -4.97 28.80 9.33
C GLY A 4 -5.55 27.38 9.29
N LEU A 5 -5.12 26.59 8.30
CA LEU A 5 -5.24 25.15 8.33
C LEU A 5 -4.22 24.61 9.34
N GLU A 6 -4.43 24.86 10.63
CA GLU A 6 -3.73 24.08 11.65
C GLU A 6 -4.26 22.66 11.54
N GLY A 7 -3.45 21.77 10.99
CA GLY A 7 -3.78 20.35 10.88
C GLY A 7 -4.14 19.82 12.26
N VAL A 8 -5.38 19.33 12.43
CA VAL A 8 -5.88 18.85 13.71
C VAL A 8 -5.01 17.69 14.18
N MET A 9 -4.16 17.92 15.19
CA MET A 9 -3.41 16.85 15.85
C MET A 9 -4.40 15.90 16.52
N ARG A 10 -4.31 14.62 16.18
CA ARG A 10 -5.05 13.54 16.83
C ARG A 10 -4.07 12.66 17.57
N THR A 11 -4.36 12.41 18.84
CA THR A 11 -3.55 11.55 19.71
C THR A 11 -4.16 10.15 19.75
N ILE A 12 -3.30 9.13 19.74
CA ILE A 12 -3.68 7.74 19.95
C ILE A 12 -2.98 7.20 21.20
N SER A 13 -3.67 6.34 21.94
CA SER A 13 -3.12 5.62 23.09
C SER A 13 -3.11 4.13 22.78
N VAL A 14 -1.96 3.49 22.94
CA VAL A 14 -1.76 2.06 22.68
C VAL A 14 -1.20 1.41 23.94
N ARG A 15 -1.76 0.27 24.33
CA ARG A 15 -1.23 -0.56 25.43
C ARG A 15 -0.35 -1.64 24.82
N LEU A 16 0.85 -1.79 25.37
CA LEU A 16 1.81 -2.82 24.98
C LEU A 16 1.94 -3.83 26.10
N ASP A 17 2.12 -5.10 25.75
CA ASP A 17 2.67 -6.09 26.67
C ASP A 17 4.16 -5.86 26.86
N ASP A 18 4.72 -6.38 27.95
CA ASP A 18 6.13 -6.23 28.32
C ASP A 18 7.10 -6.61 27.17
N GLY A 19 6.74 -7.64 26.39
CA GLY A 19 7.54 -8.08 25.25
C GLY A 19 7.51 -7.09 24.09
N SER A 20 6.35 -6.49 23.81
CA SER A 20 6.21 -5.46 22.78
C SER A 20 6.84 -4.14 23.18
N GLU A 21 6.78 -3.77 24.45
CA GLU A 21 7.49 -2.62 25.01
C GLU A 21 9.01 -2.77 24.86
N ALA A 22 9.57 -3.90 25.30
CA ALA A 22 11.01 -4.16 25.18
C ALA A 22 11.52 -4.13 23.73
N ARG A 23 10.72 -4.63 22.78
CA ARG A 23 11.03 -4.55 21.34
C ARG A 23 11.01 -3.11 20.83
N LEU A 24 10.03 -2.31 21.24
CA LEU A 24 9.94 -0.92 20.84
C LEU A 24 11.11 -0.09 21.39
N ASP A 25 11.48 -0.32 22.65
CA ASP A 25 12.63 0.35 23.27
C ASP A 25 13.94 -0.02 22.59
N SER A 26 14.16 -1.31 22.32
CA SER A 26 15.34 -1.77 21.58
C SER A 26 15.41 -1.14 20.18
N LEU A 27 14.27 -1.00 19.51
CA LEU A 27 14.19 -0.36 18.19
C LEU A 27 14.51 1.15 18.27
N CYS A 28 13.99 1.85 19.29
CA CYS A 28 14.32 3.26 19.53
C CYS A 28 15.82 3.44 19.74
N GLN A 29 16.44 2.60 20.57
CA GLN A 29 17.89 2.65 20.82
C GLN A 29 18.71 2.36 19.56
N THR A 30 18.30 1.34 18.80
CA THR A 30 19.00 0.93 17.57
C THR A 30 18.98 2.02 16.51
N LEU A 31 17.85 2.74 16.39
CA LEU A 31 17.67 3.79 15.39
C LEU A 31 18.09 5.17 15.89
N GLY A 32 18.31 5.34 17.20
CA GLY A 32 18.60 6.65 17.80
C GLY A 32 17.42 7.62 17.71
N LEU A 33 16.19 7.10 17.64
CA LEU A 33 14.97 7.87 17.45
C LEU A 33 14.10 7.84 18.71
N SER A 34 13.23 8.85 18.86
CA SER A 34 12.20 8.81 19.89
C SER A 34 11.11 7.79 19.57
N GLN A 35 10.42 7.32 20.60
CA GLN A 35 9.29 6.39 20.46
C GLN A 35 8.21 6.90 19.48
N THR A 36 7.91 8.21 19.50
CA THR A 36 6.93 8.81 18.58
C THR A 36 7.42 8.77 17.14
N GLU A 37 8.70 9.02 16.89
CA GLU A 37 9.28 8.97 15.55
C GLU A 37 9.29 7.54 15.01
N VAL A 38 9.66 6.56 15.85
CA VAL A 38 9.63 5.14 15.49
C VAL A 38 8.20 4.69 15.14
N VAL A 39 7.21 5.06 15.94
CA VAL A 39 5.80 4.71 15.66
C VAL A 39 5.30 5.36 14.37
N LYS A 40 5.61 6.64 14.13
CA LYS A 40 5.24 7.32 12.87
C LYS A 40 5.90 6.67 11.66
N ALA A 41 7.19 6.39 11.73
CA ALA A 41 7.91 5.71 10.66
C ALA A 41 7.33 4.31 10.40
N GLY A 42 6.97 3.57 11.44
CA GLY A 42 6.31 2.28 11.32
C GLY A 42 4.95 2.37 10.62
N LEU A 43 4.13 3.38 10.94
CA LEU A 43 2.86 3.62 10.25
C LEU A 43 3.05 3.98 8.78
N ASP A 44 4.04 4.81 8.45
CA ASP A 44 4.36 5.18 7.07
C ASP A 44 4.80 3.95 6.27
N LEU A 45 5.62 3.07 6.85
CA LEU A 45 6.01 1.80 6.23
C LEU A 45 4.80 0.90 5.99
N LEU A 46 3.90 0.76 6.96
CA LEU A 46 2.68 -0.04 6.78
C LEU A 46 1.78 0.51 5.66
N GLN A 47 1.71 1.83 5.50
CA GLN A 47 1.01 2.44 4.37
C GLN A 47 1.71 2.18 3.03
N GLN A 48 3.04 2.24 2.97
CA GLN A 48 3.80 1.91 1.76
C GLN A 48 3.64 0.44 1.37
N HIS A 49 3.50 -0.45 2.36
CA HIS A 49 3.25 -1.87 2.15
C HIS A 49 1.78 -2.21 1.88
N SER A 50 0.88 -1.23 1.76
CA SER A 50 -0.46 -1.42 1.20
C SER A 50 -0.40 -1.63 -0.32
N THR A 51 0.34 -2.66 -0.74
CA THR A 51 0.32 -3.13 -2.11
C THR A 51 -1.11 -3.57 -2.38
N SER A 52 -1.82 -2.84 -3.24
CA SER A 52 -3.21 -3.19 -3.56
C SER A 52 -3.28 -4.67 -3.95
N PRO A 53 -4.38 -5.40 -3.66
CA PRO A 53 -4.50 -6.80 -4.06
C PRO A 53 -4.19 -7.03 -5.55
N ALA A 54 -4.45 -6.04 -6.40
CA ALA A 54 -4.09 -6.06 -7.81
C ALA A 54 -2.57 -5.97 -8.05
N ALA A 55 -1.86 -5.05 -7.38
CA ALA A 55 -0.41 -4.93 -7.48
C ALA A 55 0.32 -6.16 -6.91
N LEU A 56 -0.23 -6.79 -5.87
CA LEU A 56 0.28 -8.04 -5.34
C LEU A 56 0.07 -9.19 -6.34
N ALA A 57 -1.13 -9.27 -6.93
CA ALA A 57 -1.41 -10.25 -7.99
C ALA A 57 -0.51 -10.06 -9.22
N GLU A 58 -0.12 -8.82 -9.54
CA GLU A 58 0.84 -8.55 -10.62
C GLU A 58 2.24 -9.06 -10.29
N GLY A 59 2.77 -8.71 -9.12
CA GLY A 59 4.09 -9.15 -8.67
C GLY A 59 4.22 -10.67 -8.54
N LEU A 60 3.12 -11.35 -8.25
CA LEU A 60 3.05 -12.81 -8.19
C LEU A 60 2.75 -13.47 -9.56
N GLY A 61 2.62 -12.69 -10.64
CA GLY A 61 2.27 -13.19 -11.97
C GLY A 61 0.85 -13.76 -12.07
N LEU A 62 -0.02 -13.49 -11.09
CA LEU A 62 -1.38 -14.03 -11.01
C LEU A 62 -2.36 -13.29 -11.94
N ILE A 63 -2.02 -12.07 -12.39
CA ILE A 63 -2.83 -11.35 -13.38
C ILE A 63 -2.80 -12.08 -14.73
N GLY A 64 -3.93 -12.70 -15.07
CA GLY A 64 -4.11 -13.45 -16.32
C GLY A 64 -3.64 -14.91 -16.24
N SER A 65 -3.22 -15.39 -15.07
CA SER A 65 -2.85 -16.80 -14.86
C SER A 65 -4.05 -17.76 -14.91
N PHE A 66 -5.28 -17.23 -14.77
CA PHE A 66 -6.50 -17.99 -14.98
C PHE A 66 -6.91 -17.93 -16.45
N SER A 67 -6.38 -18.87 -17.24
CA SER A 67 -6.94 -19.24 -18.53
C SER A 67 -8.05 -20.26 -18.29
N SER A 68 -9.32 -19.83 -18.21
CA SER A 68 -10.43 -20.78 -18.29
C SER A 68 -10.41 -21.43 -19.66
N ALA A 69 -9.79 -22.60 -19.76
CA ALA A 69 -9.97 -23.51 -20.89
C ALA A 69 -11.35 -24.18 -20.78
N ALA A 70 -12.42 -23.39 -20.77
CA ALA A 70 -13.76 -23.92 -20.98
C ALA A 70 -14.00 -23.95 -22.50
N GLN A 71 -13.49 -24.99 -23.15
CA GLN A 71 -13.98 -25.38 -24.47
C GLN A 71 -15.33 -26.08 -24.28
N GLU A 72 -16.37 -25.33 -23.98
CA GLU A 72 -17.74 -25.79 -24.19
C GLU A 72 -18.67 -24.57 -24.18
N GLY A 73 -19.12 -24.18 -25.37
CA GLY A 73 -20.25 -23.29 -25.54
C GLY A 73 -20.00 -21.80 -25.27
N GLY A 74 -19.44 -21.10 -26.27
CA GLY A 74 -19.78 -19.71 -26.55
C GLY A 74 -19.51 -18.68 -25.43
N THR A 75 -18.33 -18.09 -25.44
CA THR A 75 -18.08 -16.64 -25.55
C THR A 75 -16.59 -16.40 -25.36
N THR A 76 -16.10 -15.34 -26.00
CA THR A 76 -14.69 -14.95 -26.08
C THR A 76 -13.94 -15.03 -24.75
N ASN A 77 -12.63 -15.22 -24.85
CA ASN A 77 -11.67 -15.52 -23.79
C ASN A 77 -11.64 -14.44 -22.67
N ARG A 78 -12.69 -14.38 -21.83
CA ARG A 78 -12.96 -13.30 -20.85
C ARG A 78 -11.80 -13.04 -19.90
N GLY A 79 -11.03 -14.07 -19.54
CA GLY A 79 -9.86 -13.93 -18.67
C GLY A 79 -8.72 -13.14 -19.32
N ARG A 80 -8.50 -13.31 -20.63
CA ARG A 80 -7.43 -12.63 -21.39
C ARG A 80 -7.79 -11.16 -21.68
N ASP A 81 -9.06 -10.89 -22.00
CA ASP A 81 -9.54 -9.53 -22.24
C ASP A 81 -9.62 -8.71 -20.93
N HIS A 82 -10.00 -9.35 -19.82
CA HIS A 82 -10.09 -8.70 -18.51
C HIS A 82 -8.72 -8.37 -17.91
N SER A 83 -7.71 -9.23 -18.12
CA SER A 83 -6.34 -8.96 -17.66
C SER A 83 -5.67 -7.81 -18.44
N ALA A 84 -5.96 -7.67 -19.74
CA ALA A 84 -5.54 -6.52 -20.52
C ALA A 84 -6.14 -5.19 -19.98
N LEU A 85 -7.44 -5.20 -19.63
CA LEU A 85 -8.11 -4.04 -19.02
C LEU A 85 -7.53 -3.67 -17.64
N LEU A 86 -7.17 -4.66 -16.82
CA LEU A 86 -6.56 -4.39 -15.50
C LEU A 86 -5.16 -3.79 -15.63
N ARG A 87 -4.31 -4.31 -16.53
CA ARG A 87 -2.99 -3.72 -16.83
C ARG A 87 -3.11 -2.28 -17.34
N GLN A 88 -4.11 -2.01 -18.17
CA GLN A 88 -4.40 -0.65 -18.64
C GLN A 88 -4.85 0.29 -17.52
N LYS A 89 -5.63 -0.19 -16.55
CA LYS A 89 -6.05 0.61 -15.38
C LYS A 89 -4.88 0.88 -14.43
N LEU A 90 -4.04 -0.12 -14.17
CA LEU A 90 -2.86 0.01 -13.29
C LEU A 90 -1.85 1.02 -13.86
N SER A 91 -1.48 0.90 -15.14
CA SER A 91 -0.58 1.86 -15.80
C SER A 91 -1.09 3.31 -15.77
N ARG A 92 -2.41 3.51 -15.85
CA ARG A 92 -3.03 4.85 -15.69
C ARG A 92 -2.93 5.35 -14.24
N GLN A 93 -3.11 4.50 -13.25
CA GLN A 93 -2.95 4.87 -11.84
C GLN A 93 -1.49 5.20 -11.50
N GLU A 94 -0.52 4.43 -12.00
CA GLU A 94 0.91 4.72 -11.81
C GLU A 94 1.32 6.05 -12.46
N SER A 95 0.80 6.33 -13.65
CA SER A 95 1.03 7.61 -14.33
C SER A 95 0.46 8.78 -13.55
N GLN A 96 -0.73 8.63 -12.97
CA GLN A 96 -1.36 9.67 -12.14
C GLN A 96 -0.65 9.88 -10.81
N GLN A 97 -0.16 8.81 -10.16
CA GLN A 97 0.69 8.92 -8.96
C GLN A 97 2.04 9.60 -9.25
N ARG A 98 2.63 9.37 -10.44
CA ARG A 98 3.87 10.05 -10.84
C ARG A 98 3.68 11.53 -11.12
N LEU A 99 2.54 11.95 -11.68
CA LEU A 99 2.22 13.36 -11.94
C LEU A 99 1.83 14.16 -10.69
N SER A 100 1.38 13.49 -9.63
CA SER A 100 1.00 14.14 -8.36
C SER A 100 2.13 14.19 -7.33
N ARG A 101 3.32 13.70 -7.68
CA ARG A 101 4.54 13.85 -6.88
C ARG A 101 5.23 15.16 -7.25
N PRO A 102 5.35 16.14 -6.33
CA PRO A 102 6.15 17.34 -6.60
C PRO A 102 7.61 16.91 -6.77
N GLN A 103 8.23 17.30 -7.88
CA GLN A 103 9.66 17.10 -8.08
C GLN A 103 10.44 18.02 -7.13
N PRO A 104 11.59 17.58 -6.60
CA PRO A 104 12.45 18.41 -5.75
C PRO A 104 13.01 19.62 -6.50
#